data_AF-A0A543ANA5-F1
#
_entry.id   AF-A0A543ANA5-F1
#
_cell.length_a   1.000
_cell.length_b   1.000
_cell.length_c   1.000
_cell.angle_alpha   90.00
_cell.angle_beta   90.00
_cell.angle_gamma   90.00
#
_symmetry.space_group_name_H-M   'P 1'
#
loop_
_entity.id
_entity.type
_entity.pdbx_description
1 polymer ?
#
loop_
_entity_poly.entity_id
_entity_poly.type
_entity_poly.pdbx_seq_one_letter_code
_entity_poly.pdbx_strand_id
1 'polypeptide(L)'
;MTVTNQDQAAVDKPAIGSQAGPQDALDSVSKRNWWLVALGPLAGLALGLILPDSLSFEGRAVAGAALWMAIWWITEAAPIPVTSLLPLVLFPLFGMGTMAEVASPYADTVIFLVMGGVILGLAAEKSQLHMRVALLTIRLVGTKPSQIVLGLMMASAFISMWVSNTATAVIMVPIAVSILSLVRSIDPDAVGKKFAASMLLGVAYGVSIGSTATVIGQPPMALMKGYLMESYGFDLTFGTWMLVGVPWAAVMLFIAWIVLTKIVYRPEIDSLPGGKELIRDEHAKLGKMSTAERRVGYIFAAAIFFWIFVPFIAQIGWVAENIPFLSTINDAQVAMAAAIACFIVPVLSRDIVDR
;
A
#
# COMPACT_ATOMS: atom_id res chain seq x y z
N MET A 1 50.79 43.24 26.31
CA MET A 1 50.00 43.03 25.08
C MET A 1 49.48 41.60 25.11
N THR A 2 48.31 41.44 25.72
CA THR A 2 47.58 40.19 25.88
C THR A 2 46.53 40.14 24.77
N VAL A 3 46.61 39.15 23.89
CA VAL A 3 45.61 38.91 22.85
C VAL A 3 44.49 38.08 23.47
N THR A 4 43.33 38.70 23.61
CA THR A 4 42.06 38.07 23.97
C THR A 4 41.50 37.32 22.76
N ASN A 5 41.32 36.02 22.91
CA ASN A 5 40.48 35.20 22.03
C ASN A 5 39.02 35.62 22.26
N GLN A 6 38.40 36.23 21.25
CA GLN A 6 36.96 36.36 21.16
C GLN A 6 36.44 35.42 20.07
N ASP A 7 35.85 34.34 20.57
CA ASP A 7 34.74 33.56 20.04
C ASP A 7 34.28 33.87 18.60
N GLN A 8 34.70 32.99 17.70
CA GLN A 8 33.94 32.67 16.49
C GLN A 8 32.63 31.97 16.89
N ALA A 9 31.56 32.75 17.04
CA ALA A 9 30.20 32.22 17.03
C ALA A 9 29.85 31.80 15.59
N ALA A 10 30.30 30.62 15.19
CA ALA A 10 29.78 29.92 14.02
C ALA A 10 28.37 29.43 14.35
N VAL A 11 27.38 30.08 13.74
CA VAL A 11 25.97 29.68 13.77
C VAL A 11 25.84 28.32 13.10
N ASP A 12 25.69 27.27 13.91
CA ASP A 12 25.29 25.93 13.47
C ASP A 12 23.93 26.02 12.79
N LYS A 13 23.92 25.97 11.46
CA LYS A 13 22.71 25.68 10.68
C LYS A 13 22.43 24.19 10.82
N PRO A 14 21.23 23.75 11.23
CA PRO A 14 20.93 22.33 11.27
C PRO A 14 20.98 21.76 9.85
N ALA A 15 21.79 20.72 9.67
CA ALA A 15 21.86 19.97 8.43
C ALA A 15 20.48 19.40 8.08
N ILE A 16 19.92 19.86 6.96
CA ILE A 16 18.73 19.27 6.33
C ILE A 16 19.17 17.91 5.78
N GLY A 17 18.97 16.84 6.55
CA GLY A 17 19.41 15.51 6.10
C GLY A 17 19.33 14.35 7.10
N SER A 18 18.83 14.55 8.32
CA SER A 18 18.48 13.42 9.20
C SER A 18 17.00 13.10 9.01
N GLN A 19 16.67 12.32 7.97
CA GLN A 19 15.39 11.63 7.96
C GLN A 19 15.46 10.61 9.09
N ALA A 20 14.74 10.86 10.18
CA ALA A 20 14.46 9.84 11.17
C ALA A 20 13.93 8.61 10.40
N GLY A 21 14.56 7.46 10.60
CA GLY A 21 14.04 6.20 10.08
C GLY A 21 12.58 6.00 10.50
N PRO A 22 11.82 5.15 9.81
CA PRO A 22 10.44 4.85 10.23
C PRO A 22 10.47 4.51 11.73
N GLN A 23 9.74 5.30 12.54
CA GLN A 23 9.64 5.10 13.98
C GLN A 23 9.33 3.63 14.23
N ASP A 24 10.26 2.93 14.85
CA ASP A 24 10.13 1.50 15.04
C ASP A 24 8.95 1.27 15.99
N ALA A 25 8.13 0.24 15.77
CA ALA A 25 7.00 -0.05 16.66
C ALA A 25 7.47 -0.26 18.13
N LEU A 26 8.76 -0.61 18.27
CA LEU A 26 9.50 -0.77 19.53
C LEU A 26 9.95 0.56 20.17
N ASP A 27 10.04 1.67 19.43
CA ASP A 27 10.48 2.97 19.96
C ASP A 27 9.36 3.75 20.67
N SER A 28 8.09 3.34 20.48
CA SER A 28 6.92 3.90 21.16
C SER A 28 6.79 3.47 22.64
N VAL A 29 7.67 2.58 23.12
CA VAL A 29 7.59 1.91 24.43
C VAL A 29 7.62 2.88 25.62
N SER A 30 8.12 4.11 25.46
CA SER A 30 8.19 5.14 26.51
C SER A 30 6.82 5.57 27.07
N LYS A 31 5.72 5.39 26.33
CA LYS A 31 4.35 5.69 26.80
C LYS A 31 3.35 4.57 26.51
N ARG A 32 3.75 3.31 26.68
CA ARG A 32 2.80 2.19 26.50
C ARG A 32 1.74 2.21 27.61
N ASN A 33 0.48 2.33 27.23
CA ASN A 33 -0.66 2.34 28.15
C ASN A 33 -0.89 0.94 28.75
N TRP A 34 -0.12 0.59 29.77
CA TRP A 34 -0.16 -0.74 30.42
C TRP A 34 -1.55 -1.16 30.90
N TRP A 35 -2.40 -0.21 31.25
CA TRP A 35 -3.78 -0.50 31.60
C TRP A 35 -4.60 -1.05 30.41
N LEU A 36 -4.37 -0.57 29.18
CA LEU A 36 -5.00 -1.11 27.96
C LEU A 36 -4.46 -2.50 27.64
N VAL A 37 -3.15 -2.71 27.87
CA VAL A 37 -2.52 -4.02 27.71
C VAL A 37 -3.17 -5.01 28.66
N ALA A 38 -3.36 -4.65 29.94
CA ALA A 38 -4.00 -5.48 30.94
C ALA A 38 -5.52 -5.65 30.73
N LEU A 39 -6.20 -4.68 30.12
CA LEU A 39 -7.64 -4.73 29.87
C LEU A 39 -8.03 -5.94 29.01
N GLY A 40 -7.24 -6.25 27.98
CA GLY A 40 -7.44 -7.41 27.10
C GLY A 40 -7.59 -8.74 27.86
N PRO A 41 -6.55 -9.23 28.56
CA PRO A 41 -6.63 -10.49 29.30
C PRO A 41 -7.65 -10.46 30.43
N LEU A 42 -7.82 -9.33 31.13
CA LEU A 42 -8.83 -9.20 32.20
C LEU A 42 -10.26 -9.33 31.66
N ALA A 43 -10.57 -8.65 30.56
CA ALA A 43 -11.87 -8.73 29.91
C ALA A 43 -12.12 -10.12 29.30
N GLY A 44 -11.10 -10.72 28.67
CA GLY A 44 -11.17 -12.07 28.14
C GLY A 44 -11.45 -13.12 29.22
N LEU A 45 -10.75 -13.02 30.36
CA LEU A 45 -10.98 -13.88 31.52
C LEU A 45 -12.39 -13.67 32.10
N ALA A 46 -12.81 -12.42 32.29
CA ALA A 46 -14.14 -12.09 32.79
C ALA A 46 -15.24 -12.68 31.88
N LEU A 47 -15.10 -12.54 30.57
CA LEU A 47 -16.04 -13.13 29.61
C LEU A 47 -16.07 -14.65 29.71
N GLY A 48 -14.91 -15.30 29.78
CA GLY A 48 -14.80 -16.75 29.95
C GLY A 48 -15.51 -17.26 31.22
N LEU A 49 -15.50 -16.47 32.30
CA LEU A 49 -16.17 -16.80 33.56
C LEU A 49 -17.68 -16.50 33.55
N ILE A 50 -18.13 -15.51 32.77
CA ILE A 50 -19.54 -15.10 32.69
C ILE A 50 -20.33 -16.01 31.73
N LEU A 51 -19.68 -16.54 30.69
CA LEU A 51 -20.33 -17.39 29.71
C LEU A 51 -20.88 -18.68 30.34
N PRO A 52 -22.08 -19.14 29.91
CA PRO A 52 -22.79 -20.24 30.55
C PRO A 52 -22.02 -21.56 30.42
N ASP A 53 -22.18 -22.43 31.41
CA ASP A 53 -21.58 -23.78 31.44
C ASP A 53 -22.11 -24.72 30.35
N SER A 54 -23.18 -24.33 29.64
CA SER A 54 -23.63 -25.01 28.43
C SER A 54 -22.59 -24.95 27.30
N LEU A 55 -21.64 -24.01 27.38
CA LEU A 55 -20.52 -23.89 26.46
C LEU A 55 -19.28 -24.61 27.05
N SER A 56 -18.56 -25.37 26.23
CA SER A 56 -17.37 -26.07 26.68
C SER A 56 -16.31 -25.09 27.21
N PHE A 57 -15.34 -25.59 27.98
CA PHE A 57 -14.24 -24.76 28.47
C PHE A 57 -13.48 -24.11 27.29
N GLU A 58 -13.23 -24.88 26.24
CA GLU A 58 -12.58 -24.45 25.01
C GLU A 58 -13.41 -23.36 24.32
N GLY A 59 -14.73 -23.54 24.19
CA GLY A 59 -15.60 -22.52 23.60
C GLY A 59 -15.58 -21.18 24.34
N ARG A 60 -15.54 -21.22 25.68
CA ARG A 60 -15.41 -20.01 26.52
C ARG A 60 -14.03 -19.38 26.42
N ALA A 61 -12.97 -20.20 26.35
CA ALA A 61 -11.61 -19.74 26.17
C ALA A 61 -11.39 -19.08 24.79
N VAL A 62 -11.96 -19.62 23.70
CA VAL A 62 -11.95 -18.99 22.38
C VAL A 62 -12.64 -17.62 22.44
N ALA A 63 -13.83 -17.54 23.03
CA ALA A 63 -14.55 -16.27 23.16
C ALA A 63 -13.76 -15.23 23.96
N GLY A 64 -13.15 -15.64 25.07
CA GLY A 64 -12.27 -14.79 25.88
C GLY A 64 -11.03 -14.30 25.12
N ALA A 65 -10.37 -15.19 24.38
CA ALA A 65 -9.24 -14.85 23.51
C ALA A 65 -9.65 -13.89 22.38
N ALA A 66 -10.81 -14.11 21.76
CA ALA A 66 -11.35 -13.22 20.73
C ALA A 66 -11.66 -11.82 21.27
N LEU A 67 -12.25 -11.71 22.47
CA LEU A 67 -12.49 -10.42 23.12
C LEU A 67 -11.18 -9.70 23.45
N TRP A 68 -10.19 -10.43 23.98
CA TRP A 68 -8.87 -9.88 24.22
C TRP A 68 -8.29 -9.31 22.92
N MET A 69 -8.25 -10.10 21.84
CA MET A 69 -7.75 -9.65 20.55
C MET A 69 -8.51 -8.44 20.02
N ALA A 70 -9.85 -8.44 20.11
CA ALA A 70 -10.69 -7.33 19.68
C ALA A 70 -10.37 -6.02 20.41
N ILE A 71 -10.21 -6.07 21.74
CA ILE A 71 -9.79 -4.90 22.53
C ILE A 71 -8.43 -4.41 22.05
N TRP A 72 -7.44 -5.29 21.94
CA TRP A 72 -6.10 -4.90 21.53
C TRP A 72 -6.02 -4.35 20.10
N TRP A 73 -6.82 -4.87 19.16
CA TRP A 73 -6.90 -4.33 17.80
C TRP A 73 -7.59 -2.97 17.75
N ILE A 74 -8.69 -2.77 18.47
CA ILE A 74 -9.44 -1.50 18.47
C ILE A 74 -8.67 -0.40 19.18
N THR A 75 -8.03 -0.72 20.31
CA THR A 75 -7.31 0.27 21.12
C THR A 75 -5.84 0.39 20.75
N GLU A 76 -5.34 -0.43 19.83
CA GLU A 76 -3.92 -0.56 19.47
C GLU A 76 -3.01 -0.69 20.70
N ALA A 77 -3.45 -1.46 21.72
CA ALA A 77 -2.71 -1.64 22.97
C ALA A 77 -1.37 -2.39 22.78
N ALA A 78 -1.33 -3.23 21.76
CA ALA A 78 -0.16 -3.89 21.22
C ALA A 78 -0.20 -3.79 19.69
N PRO A 79 0.96 -3.82 19.00
CA PRO A 79 0.99 -3.82 17.54
C PRO A 79 0.10 -4.93 16.97
N ILE A 80 -0.64 -4.63 15.89
CA ILE A 80 -1.56 -5.57 15.23
C ILE A 80 -0.91 -6.96 15.00
N PRO A 81 0.34 -7.09 14.52
CA PRO A 81 0.98 -8.39 14.35
C PRO A 81 1.17 -9.16 15.66
N VAL A 82 1.48 -8.48 16.77
CA VAL A 82 1.65 -9.12 18.09
C VAL A 82 0.32 -9.67 18.58
N THR A 83 -0.75 -8.87 18.47
CA THR A 83 -2.11 -9.32 18.80
C THR A 83 -2.52 -10.53 17.96
N SER A 84 -2.21 -10.52 16.66
CA SER A 84 -2.48 -11.63 15.74
C SER A 84 -1.70 -12.90 16.04
N LEU A 85 -0.62 -12.86 16.85
CA LEU A 85 0.13 -14.05 17.29
C LEU A 85 -0.40 -14.65 18.60
N LEU A 86 -1.32 -13.98 19.30
CA LEU A 86 -1.91 -14.50 20.54
C LEU A 86 -2.50 -15.91 20.41
N PRO A 87 -3.23 -16.27 19.34
CA PRO A 87 -3.78 -17.61 19.19
C PRO A 87 -2.72 -18.72 19.30
N LEU A 88 -1.51 -18.53 18.75
CA LEU A 88 -0.42 -19.50 18.80
C LEU A 88 0.02 -19.84 20.23
N VAL A 89 -0.21 -18.93 21.18
CA VAL A 89 0.09 -19.14 22.60
C VAL A 89 -1.14 -19.66 23.32
N LEU A 90 -2.28 -18.97 23.17
CA LEU A 90 -3.47 -19.21 23.98
C LEU A 90 -4.16 -20.51 23.59
N PHE A 91 -4.23 -20.85 22.30
CA PHE A 91 -5.04 -21.98 21.84
C PHE A 91 -4.43 -23.32 22.26
N PRO A 92 -3.12 -23.58 22.08
CA PRO A 92 -2.50 -24.78 22.62
C PRO A 92 -2.51 -24.80 24.16
N LEU A 93 -2.35 -23.64 24.81
CA LEU A 93 -2.34 -23.54 26.28
C LEU A 93 -3.68 -23.98 26.90
N PHE A 94 -4.79 -23.63 26.26
CA PHE A 94 -6.14 -23.97 26.73
C PHE A 94 -6.71 -25.24 26.09
N GLY A 95 -5.90 -26.03 25.37
CA GLY A 95 -6.34 -27.30 24.76
C GLY A 95 -7.28 -27.14 23.57
N MET A 96 -7.31 -25.97 22.92
CA MET A 96 -8.21 -25.66 21.81
C MET A 96 -7.68 -26.14 20.44
N GLY A 97 -6.44 -26.64 20.39
CA GLY A 97 -5.79 -27.19 19.20
C GLY A 97 -4.31 -27.42 19.42
N THR A 98 -3.68 -28.24 18.59
CA THR A 98 -2.23 -28.41 18.59
C THR A 98 -1.53 -27.18 17.99
N MET A 99 -0.26 -26.97 18.34
CA MET A 99 0.55 -25.88 17.76
C MET A 99 0.56 -25.95 16.21
N ALA A 100 0.59 -27.14 15.62
CA ALA A 100 0.56 -27.31 14.17
C ALA A 100 -0.77 -26.87 13.55
N GLU A 101 -1.90 -27.25 14.15
CA GLU A 101 -3.23 -26.84 13.68
C GLU A 101 -3.42 -25.33 13.77
N VAL A 102 -3.01 -24.72 14.90
CA VAL A 102 -3.15 -23.27 15.12
C VAL A 102 -2.19 -22.46 14.25
N ALA A 103 -1.03 -23.02 13.90
CA ALA A 103 -0.06 -22.36 13.02
C ALA A 103 -0.40 -22.47 11.52
N SER A 104 -1.17 -23.49 11.11
CA SER A 104 -1.50 -23.75 9.70
C SER A 104 -2.07 -22.52 8.96
N PRO A 105 -3.00 -21.72 9.53
CA PRO A 105 -3.55 -20.55 8.84
C PRO A 105 -2.52 -19.45 8.53
N TYR A 106 -1.38 -19.41 9.23
CA TYR A 106 -0.30 -18.43 8.96
C TYR A 106 0.49 -18.73 7.69
N ALA A 107 0.28 -19.92 7.09
CA ALA A 107 0.84 -20.32 5.82
C ALA A 107 -0.23 -20.43 4.71
N ASP A 108 -1.35 -19.72 4.85
CA ASP A 108 -2.38 -19.68 3.82
C ASP A 108 -1.86 -19.12 2.49
N THR A 109 -2.43 -19.60 1.38
CA THR A 109 -2.06 -19.19 0.02
C THR A 109 -2.18 -17.68 -0.20
N VAL A 110 -3.17 -17.04 0.42
CA VAL A 110 -3.38 -15.59 0.35
C VAL A 110 -2.20 -14.82 0.96
N ILE A 111 -1.56 -15.35 2.01
CA ILE A 111 -0.41 -14.71 2.65
C ILE A 111 0.77 -14.67 1.67
N PHE A 112 1.01 -15.75 0.92
CA PHE A 112 2.05 -15.78 -0.12
C PHE A 112 1.72 -14.86 -1.31
N LEU A 113 0.44 -14.75 -1.70
CA LEU A 113 -0.01 -13.78 -2.70
C LEU A 113 0.31 -12.34 -2.27
N VAL A 114 -0.07 -11.96 -1.06
CA VAL A 114 0.21 -10.62 -0.51
C VAL A 114 1.72 -10.38 -0.40
N MET A 115 2.47 -11.35 0.11
CA MET A 115 3.92 -11.26 0.23
C MET A 115 4.60 -11.00 -1.11
N GLY A 116 4.27 -11.80 -2.13
CA GLY A 116 4.83 -11.63 -3.48
C GLY A 116 4.43 -10.29 -4.11
N GLY A 117 3.17 -9.87 -3.92
CA GLY A 117 2.68 -8.57 -4.37
C GLY A 117 3.41 -7.38 -3.73
N VAL A 118 3.63 -7.43 -2.41
CA VAL A 118 4.40 -6.41 -1.68
C VAL A 118 5.84 -6.35 -2.16
N ILE A 119 6.52 -7.48 -2.36
CA ILE A 119 7.89 -7.52 -2.89
C ILE A 119 7.94 -6.90 -4.30
N LEU A 120 6.98 -7.25 -5.16
CA LEU A 120 6.89 -6.71 -6.51
C LEU A 120 6.64 -5.19 -6.50
N GLY A 121 5.77 -4.70 -5.62
CA GLY A 121 5.55 -3.27 -5.38
C GLY A 121 6.80 -2.55 -4.90
N LEU A 122 7.52 -3.10 -3.92
CA LEU A 122 8.78 -2.56 -3.42
C LEU A 122 9.88 -2.55 -4.49
N ALA A 123 9.91 -3.53 -5.40
CA ALA A 123 10.83 -3.53 -6.53
C ALA A 123 10.51 -2.41 -7.53
N ALA A 124 9.22 -2.15 -7.80
CA ALA A 124 8.77 -1.02 -8.62
C ALA A 124 9.07 0.34 -7.95
N GLU A 125 9.00 0.39 -6.62
CA GLU A 125 9.42 1.53 -5.82
C GLU A 125 10.93 1.80 -5.95
N LYS A 126 11.74 0.79 -5.61
CA LYS A 126 13.21 0.89 -5.61
C LYS A 126 13.79 1.18 -6.99
N SER A 127 13.14 0.70 -8.06
CA SER A 127 13.55 1.02 -9.44
C SER A 127 13.10 2.39 -9.93
N GLN A 128 12.31 3.16 -9.16
CA GLN A 128 11.71 4.43 -9.60
C GLN A 128 10.74 4.30 -10.79
N LEU A 129 10.33 3.09 -11.15
CA LEU A 129 9.37 2.84 -12.23
C LEU A 129 8.03 3.53 -11.96
N HIS A 130 7.56 3.44 -10.71
CA HIS A 130 6.33 4.08 -10.24
C HIS A 130 6.33 5.60 -10.48
N MET A 131 7.46 6.29 -10.28
CA MET A 131 7.59 7.74 -10.48
C MET A 131 7.40 8.13 -11.95
N ARG A 132 7.98 7.34 -12.87
CA ARG A 132 7.81 7.54 -14.30
C ARG A 132 6.34 7.39 -14.70
N VAL A 133 5.68 6.34 -14.22
CA VAL A 133 4.25 6.11 -14.52
C VAL A 133 3.37 7.21 -13.91
N ALA A 134 3.69 7.68 -12.70
CA ALA A 134 2.97 8.78 -12.06
C ALA A 134 3.01 10.06 -12.91
N LEU A 135 4.21 10.51 -13.29
CA LEU A 135 4.39 11.74 -14.07
C LEU A 135 3.78 11.63 -15.48
N LEU A 136 3.88 10.45 -16.11
CA LEU A 136 3.20 10.19 -17.38
C LEU A 136 1.67 10.28 -17.25
N THR A 137 1.11 9.72 -16.17
CA THR A 137 -0.33 9.76 -15.90
C THR A 137 -0.81 11.20 -15.72
N ILE A 138 -0.09 12.01 -14.92
CA ILE A 138 -0.45 13.41 -14.68
C ILE A 138 -0.33 14.23 -15.99
N ARG A 139 0.68 13.96 -16.82
CA ARG A 139 0.90 14.64 -18.10
C ARG A 139 -0.27 14.48 -19.09
N LEU A 140 -1.07 13.42 -18.97
CA LEU A 140 -2.17 13.12 -19.89
C LEU A 140 -3.46 13.91 -19.61
N VAL A 141 -3.63 14.51 -18.43
CA VAL A 141 -4.95 14.98 -17.97
C VAL A 141 -5.26 16.44 -18.32
N GLY A 142 -4.24 17.29 -18.39
CA GLY A 142 -4.37 18.70 -18.80
C GLY A 142 -3.77 19.69 -17.80
N THR A 143 -4.11 20.98 -17.96
CA THR A 143 -3.49 22.11 -17.23
C THR A 143 -4.47 22.89 -16.35
N LYS A 144 -5.76 22.56 -16.37
CA LYS A 144 -6.74 23.19 -15.47
C LYS A 144 -6.55 22.67 -14.04
N PRO A 145 -6.84 23.46 -12.99
CA PRO A 145 -6.67 23.01 -11.61
C PRO A 145 -7.39 21.70 -11.29
N SER A 146 -8.65 21.56 -11.72
CA SER A 146 -9.40 20.31 -11.52
C SER A 146 -8.79 19.13 -12.28
N GLN A 147 -8.16 19.35 -13.44
CA GLN A 147 -7.50 18.29 -14.20
C GLN A 147 -6.21 17.83 -13.52
N ILE A 148 -5.47 18.75 -12.89
CA ILE A 148 -4.26 18.42 -12.15
C ILE A 148 -4.60 17.61 -10.90
N VAL A 149 -5.67 17.98 -10.18
CA VAL A 149 -6.21 17.15 -9.08
C VAL A 149 -6.59 15.76 -9.59
N LEU A 150 -7.30 15.65 -10.73
CA LEU A 150 -7.64 14.35 -11.32
C LEU A 150 -6.38 13.55 -11.69
N GLY A 151 -5.36 14.18 -12.27
CA GLY A 151 -4.10 13.53 -12.60
C GLY A 151 -3.37 12.99 -11.38
N LEU A 152 -3.33 13.76 -10.29
CA LEU A 152 -2.80 13.29 -9.01
C LEU A 152 -3.63 12.13 -8.46
N MET A 153 -4.96 12.24 -8.46
CA MET A 153 -5.86 11.17 -8.01
C MET A 153 -5.65 9.87 -8.81
N MET A 154 -5.60 9.95 -10.13
CA MET A 154 -5.42 8.78 -11.01
C MET A 154 -4.02 8.16 -10.84
N ALA A 155 -2.97 8.99 -10.74
CA ALA A 155 -1.62 8.50 -10.48
C ALA A 155 -1.53 7.82 -9.10
N SER A 156 -2.06 8.46 -8.05
CA SER A 156 -2.14 7.89 -6.71
C SER A 156 -2.91 6.57 -6.70
N ALA A 157 -4.07 6.53 -7.37
CA ALA A 157 -4.87 5.33 -7.44
C ALA A 157 -4.13 4.21 -8.15
N PHE A 158 -3.55 4.49 -9.31
CA PHE A 158 -2.80 3.51 -10.09
C PHE A 158 -1.63 2.92 -9.30
N ILE A 159 -0.84 3.74 -8.60
CA ILE A 159 0.29 3.25 -7.80
C ILE A 159 -0.23 2.40 -6.62
N SER A 160 -1.29 2.87 -5.95
CA SER A 160 -1.86 2.19 -4.78
C SER A 160 -2.57 0.87 -5.10
N MET A 161 -2.84 0.57 -6.38
CA MET A 161 -3.29 -0.76 -6.81
C MET A 161 -2.23 -1.85 -6.59
N TRP A 162 -0.96 -1.46 -6.44
CA TRP A 162 0.17 -2.39 -6.46
C TRP A 162 1.16 -2.18 -5.33
N VAL A 163 1.25 -0.94 -4.85
CA VAL A 163 2.14 -0.51 -3.78
C VAL A 163 1.29 -0.20 -2.54
N SER A 164 1.88 -0.28 -1.35
CA SER A 164 1.17 0.05 -0.12
C SER A 164 0.63 1.47 -0.13
N ASN A 165 -0.53 1.65 0.50
CA ASN A 165 -1.21 2.95 0.60
C ASN A 165 -0.29 4.02 1.21
N THR A 166 0.41 3.66 2.29
CA THR A 166 1.35 4.54 3.00
C THR A 166 2.52 4.96 2.12
N ALA A 167 3.17 4.02 1.43
CA ALA A 167 4.28 4.35 0.53
C ALA A 167 3.80 5.24 -0.64
N THR A 168 2.64 4.92 -1.21
CA THR A 168 2.05 5.74 -2.27
C THR A 168 1.79 7.18 -1.82
N ALA A 169 1.27 7.38 -0.60
CA ALA A 169 1.06 8.72 -0.05
C ALA A 169 2.39 9.46 0.15
N VAL A 170 3.42 8.79 0.69
CA VAL A 170 4.77 9.36 0.89
C VAL A 170 5.39 9.82 -0.43
N ILE A 171 5.13 9.11 -1.52
CA ILE A 171 5.63 9.48 -2.86
C ILE A 171 4.83 10.65 -3.45
N MET A 172 3.50 10.60 -3.34
CA MET A 172 2.61 11.52 -4.05
C MET A 172 2.47 12.88 -3.38
N VAL A 173 2.57 12.94 -2.04
CA VAL A 173 2.45 14.21 -1.28
C VAL A 173 3.56 15.20 -1.67
N PRO A 174 4.85 14.84 -1.71
CA PRO A 174 5.90 15.75 -2.18
C PRO A 174 5.67 16.28 -3.59
N ILE A 175 5.16 15.45 -4.52
CA ILE A 175 4.83 15.90 -5.88
C ILE A 175 3.72 16.96 -5.84
N ALA A 176 2.65 16.70 -5.09
CA ALA A 176 1.55 17.65 -4.91
C ALA A 176 2.04 18.97 -4.29
N VAL A 177 2.91 18.91 -3.28
CA VAL A 177 3.52 20.07 -2.64
C VAL A 177 4.44 20.84 -3.58
N SER A 178 5.24 20.15 -4.41
CA SER A 178 6.10 20.79 -5.42
C SER A 178 5.30 21.53 -6.49
N ILE A 179 4.15 20.98 -6.90
CA ILE A 179 3.24 21.67 -7.81
C ILE A 179 2.67 22.93 -7.13
N LEU A 180 2.22 22.81 -5.88
CA LEU A 180 1.68 23.94 -5.12
C LEU A 180 2.73 25.05 -4.90
N SER A 181 3.98 24.70 -4.62
CA SER A 181 5.06 25.68 -4.39
C SER A 181 5.43 26.42 -5.67
N LEU A 182 5.48 25.73 -6.82
CA LEU A 182 5.72 26.39 -8.11
C LEU A 182 4.61 27.38 -8.43
N VAL A 183 3.35 26.97 -8.32
CA VAL A 183 2.21 27.84 -8.66
C VAL A 183 2.26 29.09 -7.79
N ARG A 184 2.52 28.94 -6.49
CA ARG A 184 2.65 30.07 -5.56
C ARG A 184 3.81 31.00 -5.90
N SER A 185 4.88 30.49 -6.50
CA SER A 185 6.02 31.30 -6.94
C SER A 185 5.74 32.13 -8.18
N ILE A 186 4.81 31.68 -9.04
CA ILE A 186 4.41 32.38 -10.26
C ILE A 186 3.26 33.36 -9.96
N ASP A 187 2.28 32.89 -9.18
CA ASP A 187 1.11 33.66 -8.76
C ASP A 187 0.78 33.32 -7.30
N PRO A 188 1.11 34.20 -6.34
CA PRO A 188 0.84 33.98 -4.92
C PRO A 188 -0.65 33.83 -4.57
N ASP A 189 -1.54 34.43 -5.36
CA ASP A 189 -2.98 34.43 -5.13
C ASP A 189 -3.68 33.23 -5.80
N ALA A 190 -3.02 32.58 -6.76
CA ALA A 190 -3.51 31.35 -7.41
C ALA A 190 -3.58 30.13 -6.47
N VAL A 191 -2.83 30.13 -5.36
CA VAL A 191 -2.79 29.01 -4.40
C VAL A 191 -3.63 29.31 -3.16
N GLY A 192 -4.95 29.28 -3.34
CA GLY A 192 -5.90 29.31 -2.24
C GLY A 192 -5.82 28.06 -1.36
N LYS A 193 -6.20 28.19 -0.07
CA LYS A 193 -6.27 27.06 0.89
C LYS A 193 -7.13 25.90 0.37
N LYS A 194 -8.20 26.22 -0.36
CA LYS A 194 -9.11 25.23 -0.96
C LYS A 194 -8.43 24.40 -2.03
N PHE A 195 -7.61 25.00 -2.88
CA PHE A 195 -6.91 24.29 -3.94
C PHE A 195 -5.84 23.36 -3.37
N ALA A 196 -5.04 23.84 -2.40
CA ALA A 196 -4.06 23.01 -1.69
C ALA A 196 -4.72 21.82 -0.97
N ALA A 197 -5.84 22.06 -0.26
CA ALA A 197 -6.61 21.01 0.37
C ALA A 197 -7.16 20.00 -0.66
N SER A 198 -7.69 20.47 -1.78
CA SER A 198 -8.19 19.63 -2.88
C SER A 198 -7.08 18.73 -3.45
N MET A 199 -5.86 19.22 -3.61
CA MET A 199 -4.75 18.39 -4.10
C MET A 199 -4.32 17.32 -3.09
N LEU A 200 -4.15 17.68 -1.82
CA LEU A 200 -3.71 16.73 -0.78
C LEU A 200 -4.79 15.69 -0.47
N LEU A 201 -6.05 16.11 -0.36
CA LEU A 201 -7.19 15.19 -0.20
C LEU A 201 -7.41 14.35 -1.45
N GLY A 202 -7.14 14.91 -2.63
CA GLY A 202 -7.16 14.17 -3.89
C GLY A 202 -6.17 13.00 -3.85
N VAL A 203 -4.94 13.24 -3.42
CA VAL A 203 -3.95 12.17 -3.21
C VAL A 203 -4.48 11.13 -2.22
N ALA A 204 -4.97 11.56 -1.04
CA ALA A 204 -5.47 10.64 -0.01
C ALA A 204 -6.64 9.76 -0.48
N TYR A 205 -7.62 10.34 -1.17
CA TYR A 205 -8.73 9.59 -1.75
C TYR A 205 -8.30 8.74 -2.94
N GLY A 206 -7.41 9.24 -3.79
CA GLY A 206 -6.84 8.48 -4.91
C GLY A 206 -6.17 7.20 -4.41
N VAL A 207 -5.30 7.30 -3.40
CA VAL A 207 -4.67 6.15 -2.73
C VAL A 207 -5.73 5.17 -2.21
N SER A 208 -6.66 5.67 -1.40
CA SER A 208 -7.67 4.81 -0.76
C SER A 208 -8.55 4.08 -1.79
N ILE A 209 -9.03 4.79 -2.80
CA ILE A 209 -9.89 4.22 -3.86
C ILE A 209 -9.10 3.26 -4.74
N GLY A 210 -7.87 3.61 -5.14
CA GLY A 210 -7.01 2.76 -5.96
C GLY A 210 -6.74 1.40 -5.31
N SER A 211 -6.51 1.38 -3.99
CA SER A 211 -6.27 0.14 -3.25
C SER A 211 -7.42 -0.88 -3.28
N THR A 212 -8.63 -0.46 -3.67
CA THR A 212 -9.79 -1.35 -3.83
C THR A 212 -9.81 -2.09 -5.17
N ALA A 213 -9.04 -1.65 -6.16
CA ALA A 213 -9.16 -2.15 -7.52
C ALA A 213 -8.57 -3.55 -7.74
N THR A 214 -7.62 -3.96 -6.89
CA THR A 214 -6.92 -5.25 -6.97
C THR A 214 -7.00 -5.99 -5.63
N VAL A 215 -6.75 -7.30 -5.66
CA VAL A 215 -6.77 -8.15 -4.45
C VAL A 215 -5.62 -7.83 -3.49
N ILE A 216 -4.49 -7.32 -4.01
CA ILE A 216 -3.29 -7.01 -3.23
C ILE A 216 -3.24 -5.57 -2.72
N GLY A 217 -4.15 -4.69 -3.17
CA GLY A 217 -4.08 -3.26 -2.88
C GLY A 217 -4.25 -2.93 -1.39
N GLN A 218 -5.08 -3.68 -0.66
CA GLN A 218 -5.21 -3.52 0.79
C GLN A 218 -5.54 -4.83 1.51
N PRO A 219 -5.14 -4.99 2.79
CA PRO A 219 -5.33 -6.24 3.54
C PRO A 219 -6.77 -6.78 3.60
N PRO A 220 -7.83 -5.94 3.74
CA PRO A 220 -9.21 -6.43 3.71
C PRO A 220 -9.59 -7.17 2.42
N MET A 221 -8.97 -6.85 1.28
CA MET A 221 -9.23 -7.52 0.00
C MET A 221 -8.67 -8.94 -0.02
N ALA A 222 -7.46 -9.09 0.49
CA ALA A 222 -6.83 -10.39 0.69
C ALA A 222 -7.65 -11.25 1.68
N LEU A 223 -8.07 -10.66 2.80
CA LEU A 223 -8.94 -11.33 3.77
C LEU A 223 -10.27 -11.79 3.15
N MET A 224 -10.90 -10.93 2.34
CA MET A 224 -12.14 -11.29 1.63
C MET A 224 -11.90 -12.47 0.68
N LYS A 225 -10.78 -12.50 -0.06
CA LYS A 225 -10.43 -13.65 -0.90
C LYS A 225 -10.31 -14.94 -0.08
N GLY A 226 -9.58 -14.90 1.03
CA GLY A 226 -9.42 -16.06 1.92
C GLY A 226 -10.75 -16.53 2.50
N TYR A 227 -11.58 -15.59 2.97
CA TYR A 227 -12.90 -15.86 3.52
C TYR A 227 -13.86 -16.48 2.50
N LEU A 228 -13.90 -15.98 1.26
CA LEU A 228 -14.74 -16.55 0.20
C LEU A 228 -14.32 -17.98 -0.16
N MET A 229 -13.01 -18.25 -0.17
CA MET A 229 -12.49 -19.59 -0.41
C MET A 229 -12.86 -20.54 0.74
N GLU A 230 -12.63 -20.14 1.99
CA GLU A 230 -12.85 -20.98 3.16
C GLU A 230 -14.34 -21.21 3.45
N SER A 231 -15.17 -20.17 3.39
CA SER A 231 -16.59 -20.24 3.79
C SER A 231 -17.52 -20.67 2.66
N TYR A 232 -17.17 -20.39 1.39
CA TYR A 232 -18.04 -20.63 0.24
C TYR A 232 -17.41 -21.51 -0.85
N GLY A 233 -16.14 -21.90 -0.72
CA GLY A 233 -15.42 -22.64 -1.76
C GLY A 233 -15.25 -21.84 -3.06
N PHE A 234 -15.39 -20.51 -3.00
CA PHE A 234 -15.32 -19.64 -4.16
C PHE A 234 -13.92 -19.01 -4.26
N ASP A 235 -13.13 -19.47 -5.22
CA ASP A 235 -11.83 -18.86 -5.51
C ASP A 235 -12.01 -17.55 -6.29
N LEU A 236 -11.96 -16.44 -5.56
CA LEU A 236 -11.90 -15.12 -6.15
C LEU A 236 -10.50 -14.88 -6.75
N THR A 237 -10.34 -15.28 -8.02
CA THR A 237 -9.08 -15.08 -8.75
C THR A 237 -8.79 -13.60 -8.98
N PHE A 238 -7.51 -13.26 -9.11
CA PHE A 238 -7.06 -11.88 -9.30
C PHE A 238 -7.73 -11.21 -10.51
N GLY A 239 -7.74 -11.87 -11.66
CA GLY A 239 -8.39 -11.38 -12.88
C GLY A 239 -9.90 -11.18 -12.71
N THR A 240 -10.58 -12.10 -12.02
CA THR A 240 -12.03 -11.99 -11.76
C THR A 240 -12.36 -10.78 -10.90
N TRP A 241 -11.58 -10.54 -9.84
CA TRP A 241 -11.77 -9.35 -9.01
C TRP A 241 -11.53 -8.07 -9.80
N MET A 242 -10.50 -8.00 -10.64
CA MET A 242 -10.20 -6.79 -11.41
C MET A 242 -11.33 -6.37 -12.35
N LEU A 243 -12.14 -7.31 -12.86
CA LEU A 243 -13.32 -6.99 -13.67
C LEU A 243 -14.40 -6.22 -12.87
N VAL A 244 -14.38 -6.30 -11.54
CA VAL A 244 -15.29 -5.58 -10.65
C VAL A 244 -14.60 -4.39 -9.99
N GLY A 245 -13.43 -4.63 -9.40
CA GLY A 245 -12.65 -3.66 -8.64
C GLY A 245 -12.17 -2.48 -9.47
N VAL A 246 -11.68 -2.71 -10.70
CA VAL A 246 -11.18 -1.61 -11.56
C VAL A 246 -12.32 -0.70 -12.00
N PRO A 247 -13.46 -1.20 -12.54
CA PRO A 247 -14.61 -0.34 -12.84
C PRO A 247 -15.15 0.39 -11.61
N TRP A 248 -15.24 -0.29 -10.47
CA TRP A 248 -15.67 0.33 -9.22
C TRP A 248 -14.76 1.49 -8.80
N ALA A 249 -13.45 1.27 -8.77
CA ALA A 249 -12.48 2.29 -8.42
C ALA A 249 -12.53 3.47 -9.41
N ALA A 250 -12.70 3.22 -10.71
CA ALA A 250 -12.83 4.28 -11.71
C ALA A 250 -14.07 5.16 -11.47
N VAL A 251 -15.22 4.55 -11.18
CA VAL A 251 -16.46 5.28 -10.85
C VAL A 251 -16.30 6.08 -9.56
N MET A 252 -15.78 5.46 -8.50
CA MET A 252 -15.57 6.13 -7.22
C MET A 252 -14.56 7.28 -7.34
N LEU A 253 -13.50 7.11 -8.12
CA LEU A 253 -12.49 8.15 -8.36
C LEU A 253 -13.08 9.33 -9.12
N PHE A 254 -13.93 9.06 -10.11
CA PHE A 254 -14.65 10.11 -10.84
C PHE A 254 -15.63 10.89 -9.94
N ILE A 255 -16.40 10.18 -9.11
CA ILE A 255 -17.32 10.80 -8.15
C ILE A 255 -16.54 11.65 -7.13
N ALA A 256 -15.48 11.09 -6.53
CA ALA A 256 -14.64 11.79 -5.58
C ALA A 256 -14.02 13.04 -6.20
N TRP A 257 -13.56 12.94 -7.45
CA TRP A 257 -13.02 14.08 -8.19
C TRP A 257 -14.05 15.20 -8.39
N ILE A 258 -15.28 14.86 -8.78
CA ILE A 258 -16.37 15.85 -8.92
C ILE A 258 -16.68 16.49 -7.57
N VAL A 259 -16.88 15.69 -6.52
CA VAL A 259 -17.19 16.20 -5.18
C VAL A 259 -16.10 17.15 -4.71
N LEU A 260 -14.84 16.74 -4.84
CA LEU A 260 -13.71 17.50 -4.35
C LEU A 260 -13.49 18.80 -5.15
N THR A 261 -13.60 18.76 -6.47
CA THR A 261 -13.24 19.91 -7.34
C THR A 261 -14.43 20.77 -7.76
N LYS A 262 -15.67 20.29 -7.73
CA LYS A 262 -16.85 21.03 -8.20
C LYS A 262 -17.81 21.40 -7.07
N ILE A 263 -17.83 20.65 -5.98
CA ILE A 263 -18.76 20.87 -4.87
C ILE A 263 -18.03 21.53 -3.70
N VAL A 264 -17.00 20.87 -3.15
CA VAL A 264 -16.35 21.28 -1.90
C VAL A 264 -15.28 22.36 -2.14
N TYR A 265 -14.32 22.08 -3.03
CA TYR A 265 -13.18 22.97 -3.30
C TYR A 265 -13.17 23.43 -4.75
N ARG A 266 -14.12 24.32 -5.09
CA ARG A 266 -14.18 24.95 -6.40
C ARG A 266 -12.88 25.74 -6.67
N PRO A 267 -12.19 25.49 -7.80
CA PRO A 267 -11.01 26.25 -8.18
C PRO A 267 -11.30 27.74 -8.26
N GLU A 268 -10.40 28.55 -7.72
CA GLU A 268 -10.48 30.02 -7.73
C GLU A 268 -9.81 30.61 -8.99
N ILE A 269 -9.12 29.78 -9.78
CA ILE A 269 -8.41 30.14 -11.01
C ILE A 269 -8.80 29.22 -12.18
N ASP A 270 -8.78 29.74 -13.41
CA ASP A 270 -9.18 29.00 -14.61
C ASP A 270 -8.06 28.15 -15.23
N SER A 271 -6.79 28.51 -14.99
CA SER A 271 -5.60 27.81 -15.49
C SER A 271 -4.48 27.82 -14.47
N LEU A 272 -3.73 26.71 -14.33
CA LEU A 272 -2.52 26.69 -13.52
C LEU A 272 -1.33 27.23 -14.34
N PRO A 273 -0.72 28.37 -13.94
CA PRO A 273 0.53 28.83 -14.52
C PRO A 273 1.67 27.84 -14.19
N GLY A 274 2.49 27.47 -15.18
CA GLY A 274 3.71 26.68 -14.97
C GLY A 274 3.54 25.20 -14.60
N GLY A 275 2.33 24.71 -14.34
CA GLY A 275 2.11 23.33 -13.91
C GLY A 275 2.56 22.29 -14.96
N LYS A 276 2.39 22.60 -16.25
CA LYS A 276 2.80 21.72 -17.35
C LYS A 276 4.32 21.67 -17.51
N GLU A 277 4.96 22.81 -17.37
CA GLU A 277 6.41 22.97 -17.39
C GLU A 277 7.03 22.18 -16.25
N LEU A 278 6.48 22.26 -15.02
CA LEU A 278 6.98 21.47 -13.89
C LEU A 278 6.94 19.97 -14.15
N ILE A 279 5.80 19.44 -14.60
CA ILE A 279 5.65 18.00 -14.85
C ILE A 279 6.63 17.57 -15.94
N ARG A 280 6.80 18.39 -16.98
CA ARG A 280 7.77 18.14 -18.04
C ARG A 280 9.19 18.13 -17.50
N ASP A 281 9.53 19.10 -16.65
CA ASP A 281 10.88 19.28 -16.12
C ASP A 281 11.23 18.19 -15.09
N GLU A 282 10.30 17.82 -14.20
CA GLU A 282 10.41 16.66 -13.30
C GLU A 282 10.54 15.35 -14.08
N HIS A 283 9.75 15.16 -15.14
CA HIS A 283 9.88 13.98 -16.00
C HIS A 283 11.21 13.97 -16.76
N ALA A 284 11.73 15.14 -17.16
CA ALA A 284 13.03 15.26 -17.80
C ALA A 284 14.19 14.92 -16.85
N LYS A 285 14.07 15.25 -15.56
CA LYS A 285 15.06 14.86 -14.52
C LYS A 285 15.20 13.35 -14.37
N LEU A 286 14.16 12.57 -14.65
CA LEU A 286 14.23 11.09 -14.63
C LEU A 286 15.10 10.51 -15.76
N GLY A 287 15.43 11.30 -16.80
CA GLY A 287 16.25 10.86 -17.92
C GLY A 287 15.68 9.65 -18.68
N LYS A 288 16.58 8.92 -19.35
CA LYS A 288 16.24 7.67 -20.06
C LYS A 288 15.95 6.56 -19.07
N MET A 289 15.03 5.67 -19.42
CA MET A 289 14.65 4.53 -18.59
C MET A 289 15.88 3.68 -18.25
N SER A 290 16.16 3.53 -16.96
CA SER A 290 17.28 2.71 -16.51
C SER A 290 17.05 1.22 -16.80
N THR A 291 18.14 0.44 -16.80
CA THR A 291 18.06 -1.02 -16.94
C THR A 291 17.21 -1.65 -15.84
N ALA A 292 17.27 -1.10 -14.62
CA ALA A 292 16.46 -1.51 -13.49
C ALA A 292 14.96 -1.28 -13.74
N GLU A 293 14.57 -0.07 -14.13
CA GLU A 293 13.17 0.27 -14.46
C GLU A 293 12.62 -0.67 -15.52
N ARG A 294 13.39 -0.92 -16.58
CA ARG A 294 12.94 -1.75 -17.71
C ARG A 294 12.78 -3.21 -17.29
N ARG A 295 13.74 -3.77 -16.55
CA ARG A 295 13.71 -5.16 -16.08
C ARG A 295 12.56 -5.39 -15.10
N VAL A 296 12.40 -4.52 -14.11
CA VAL A 296 11.27 -4.58 -13.17
C VAL A 296 9.95 -4.39 -13.93
N GLY A 297 9.89 -3.47 -14.89
CA GLY A 297 8.72 -3.27 -15.74
C GLY A 297 8.31 -4.52 -16.51
N TYR A 298 9.26 -5.31 -17.04
CA TYR A 298 8.95 -6.58 -17.69
C TYR A 298 8.44 -7.64 -16.71
N ILE A 299 9.04 -7.78 -15.53
CA ILE A 299 8.57 -8.71 -14.49
C ILE A 299 7.14 -8.34 -14.08
N PHE A 300 6.90 -7.05 -13.87
CA PHE A 300 5.61 -6.51 -13.47
C PHE A 300 4.54 -6.74 -14.54
N ALA A 301 4.85 -6.44 -15.81
CA ALA A 301 3.95 -6.69 -16.93
C ALA A 301 3.67 -8.19 -17.13
N ALA A 302 4.67 -9.05 -16.94
CA ALA A 302 4.48 -10.49 -16.97
C ALA A 302 3.56 -10.97 -15.83
N ALA A 303 3.76 -10.50 -14.60
CA ALA A 303 2.90 -10.84 -13.47
C ALA A 303 1.44 -10.43 -13.73
N ILE A 304 1.20 -9.20 -14.20
CA ILE A 304 -0.13 -8.74 -14.61
C ILE A 304 -0.71 -9.62 -15.71
N PHE A 305 0.10 -9.99 -16.71
CA PHE A 305 -0.36 -10.85 -17.79
C PHE A 305 -0.83 -12.21 -17.26
N PHE A 306 -0.07 -12.81 -16.35
CA PHE A 306 -0.42 -14.08 -15.73
C PHE A 306 -1.64 -13.98 -14.83
N TRP A 307 -1.79 -12.92 -14.04
CA TRP A 307 -2.98 -12.76 -13.20
C TRP A 307 -4.26 -12.46 -13.98
N ILE A 308 -4.16 -11.70 -15.07
CA ILE A 308 -5.34 -11.28 -15.84
C ILE A 308 -5.68 -12.32 -16.90
N PHE A 309 -4.74 -12.68 -17.78
CA PHE A 309 -5.09 -13.43 -19.00
C PHE A 309 -5.01 -14.94 -18.84
N VAL A 310 -4.05 -15.47 -18.06
CA VAL A 310 -3.87 -16.93 -17.95
C VAL A 310 -5.10 -17.66 -17.40
N PRO A 311 -5.83 -17.15 -16.37
CA PRO A 311 -7.06 -17.79 -15.92
C PRO A 311 -8.12 -17.94 -17.01
N PHE A 312 -8.23 -16.98 -17.94
CA PHE A 312 -9.18 -17.06 -19.06
C PHE A 312 -8.63 -17.91 -20.21
N ILE A 313 -7.33 -17.83 -20.50
CA ILE A 313 -6.67 -18.62 -21.56
C ILE A 313 -6.69 -20.12 -21.22
N ALA A 314 -6.49 -20.49 -19.95
CA ALA A 314 -6.51 -21.87 -19.50
C ALA A 314 -7.87 -22.55 -19.68
N GLN A 315 -8.96 -21.77 -19.80
CA GLN A 315 -10.31 -22.28 -20.03
C GLN A 315 -10.64 -22.51 -21.51
N ILE A 316 -9.79 -22.08 -22.44
CA ILE A 316 -10.00 -22.29 -23.88
C ILE A 316 -9.81 -23.78 -24.18
N GLY A 317 -10.80 -24.44 -24.79
CA GLY A 317 -10.81 -25.91 -24.98
C GLY A 317 -9.52 -26.48 -25.59
N TRP A 318 -9.00 -25.86 -26.65
CA TRP A 318 -7.72 -26.28 -27.24
C TRP A 318 -6.53 -26.15 -26.27
N VAL A 319 -6.50 -25.10 -25.45
CA VAL A 319 -5.43 -24.86 -24.47
C VAL A 319 -5.53 -25.85 -23.31
N ALA A 320 -6.75 -26.09 -22.81
CA ALA A 320 -6.98 -27.04 -21.73
C ALA A 320 -6.53 -28.46 -22.12
N GLU A 321 -6.73 -28.86 -23.38
CA GLU A 321 -6.30 -30.16 -23.90
C GLU A 321 -4.79 -30.26 -24.13
N ASN A 322 -4.15 -29.22 -24.69
CA ASN A 322 -2.76 -29.29 -25.13
C ASN A 322 -1.75 -28.74 -24.10
N ILE A 323 -2.21 -27.92 -23.16
CA ILE A 323 -1.37 -27.22 -22.16
C ILE A 323 -2.05 -27.26 -20.78
N PRO A 324 -2.28 -28.46 -20.20
CA PRO A 324 -3.04 -28.61 -18.96
C PRO A 324 -2.35 -27.99 -17.74
N PHE A 325 -1.04 -27.72 -17.79
CA PHE A 325 -0.35 -27.08 -16.67
C PHE A 325 -0.79 -25.62 -16.46
N LEU A 326 -1.37 -24.95 -17.47
CA LEU A 326 -1.81 -23.57 -17.31
C LEU A 326 -2.95 -23.42 -16.30
N SER A 327 -3.79 -24.45 -16.13
CA SER A 327 -4.87 -24.44 -15.13
C SER A 327 -4.37 -24.70 -13.70
N THR A 328 -3.12 -25.13 -13.51
CA THR A 328 -2.55 -25.34 -12.17
C THR A 328 -1.87 -24.09 -11.63
N ILE A 329 -1.71 -23.05 -12.45
CA ILE A 329 -1.11 -21.78 -12.06
C ILE A 329 -2.12 -20.98 -11.22
N ASN A 330 -1.79 -20.79 -9.94
CA ASN A 330 -2.58 -19.97 -9.04
C ASN A 330 -1.96 -18.58 -8.80
N ASP A 331 -2.76 -17.65 -8.26
CA ASP A 331 -2.34 -16.27 -8.08
C ASP A 331 -1.10 -16.12 -7.17
N ALA A 332 -0.96 -16.96 -6.15
CA ALA A 332 0.17 -16.92 -5.22
C ALA A 332 1.47 -17.38 -5.89
N GLN A 333 1.41 -18.40 -6.76
CA GLN A 333 2.56 -18.85 -7.54
C GLN A 333 3.06 -17.75 -8.47
N VAL A 334 2.16 -17.01 -9.13
CA VAL A 334 2.53 -15.87 -9.97
C VAL A 334 3.22 -14.79 -9.13
N ALA A 335 2.65 -14.45 -7.98
CA ALA A 335 3.21 -13.46 -7.05
C ALA A 335 4.63 -13.85 -6.58
N MET A 336 4.80 -15.10 -6.16
CA MET A 336 6.08 -15.61 -5.65
C MET A 336 7.11 -15.75 -6.76
N ALA A 337 6.72 -16.19 -7.96
CA ALA A 337 7.62 -16.24 -9.12
C ALA A 337 8.11 -14.84 -9.50
N ALA A 338 7.22 -13.84 -9.51
CA ALA A 338 7.59 -12.46 -9.76
C ALA A 338 8.54 -11.91 -8.68
N ALA A 339 8.25 -12.18 -7.40
CA ALA A 339 9.10 -11.80 -6.29
C ALA A 339 10.50 -12.42 -6.40
N ILE A 340 10.59 -13.72 -6.67
CA ILE A 340 11.86 -14.43 -6.89
C ILE A 340 12.62 -13.81 -8.08
N ALA A 341 11.91 -13.52 -9.18
CA ALA A 341 12.52 -12.87 -10.34
C ALA A 341 13.09 -11.48 -10.00
N CYS A 342 12.43 -10.70 -9.14
CA CYS A 342 12.94 -9.40 -8.69
C CYS A 342 14.28 -9.52 -7.93
N PHE A 343 14.53 -10.63 -7.22
CA PHE A 343 15.80 -10.87 -6.52
C PHE A 343 16.90 -11.43 -7.44
N ILE A 344 16.53 -12.22 -8.44
CA ILE A 344 17.49 -12.84 -9.37
C ILE A 344 17.99 -11.81 -10.40
N VAL A 345 17.09 -10.93 -10.88
CA VAL A 345 17.40 -10.04 -11.99
C VAL A 345 18.25 -8.86 -11.50
N PRO A 346 19.53 -8.74 -11.91
CA PRO A 346 20.40 -7.70 -11.39
C PRO A 346 19.94 -6.31 -11.80
N VAL A 347 20.12 -5.34 -10.90
CA VAL A 347 19.73 -3.92 -11.11
C VAL A 347 20.77 -3.18 -11.97
N LEU A 348 22.04 -3.59 -11.88
CA LEU A 348 23.14 -2.98 -12.62
C LEU A 348 23.32 -3.64 -13.99
N SER A 349 23.64 -2.83 -15.00
CA SER A 349 24.32 -3.34 -16.19
C SER A 349 25.69 -3.88 -15.75
N ARG A 350 26.14 -4.99 -16.32
CA ARG A 350 27.52 -5.47 -16.18
C ARG A 350 28.47 -4.59 -17.02
N ASP A 351 28.38 -3.27 -16.86
CA ASP A 351 29.28 -2.32 -17.49
C ASP A 351 29.87 -1.43 -16.39
N ILE A 352 31.21 -1.40 -16.35
CA ILE A 352 32.08 -0.71 -15.39
C ILE A 352 32.50 -1.57 -14.18
N VAL A 353 33.09 -2.73 -14.46
CA VAL A 353 34.37 -3.12 -13.83
C VAL A 353 35.37 -3.14 -14.98
N ASP A 354 35.84 -1.94 -15.36
CA ASP A 354 37.04 -1.65 -16.16
C ASP A 354 36.90 -0.23 -16.73
N ARG A 355 37.24 0.76 -15.89
CA ARG A 355 37.91 2.02 -16.27
C ARG A 355 38.30 2.81 -15.03
#